data_AF-A0AB34VFV3-F1
#
_entry.id   AF-A0AB34VFV3-F1
#
_cell.length_a   1.000
_cell.length_b   1.000
_cell.length_c   1.000
_cell.angle_alpha   90.00
_cell.angle_beta   90.00
_cell.angle_gamma   90.00
#
_symmetry.space_group_name_H-M   'P 1'
#
loop_
_entity.id
_entity.type
_entity.pdbx_description
1 polymer ?
#
loop_
_entity_poly.entity_id
_entity_poly.type
_entity_poly.pdbx_seq_one_letter_code
_entity_poly.pdbx_strand_id
1 'polypeptide(L)'
;MSEKDDIEYMTLVLRLKADVDVLFTQLKSGDYSSPDTFANNLHHLLRMVKDIEPFLAQSGLIDRLARTDLLLTADLLGIVSSVAILGNFIHCLSRQAAKETTEKPKPDAG
;
A
#
# COMPACT_ATOMS: atom_id res chain seq x y z
N MET A 1 -10.80 -5.45 26.48
CA MET A 1 -10.88 -6.30 25.28
C MET A 1 -10.90 -7.72 25.74
N SER A 2 -11.84 -8.50 25.24
CA SER A 2 -11.97 -9.93 25.53
C SER A 2 -10.86 -10.70 24.81
N GLU A 3 -10.43 -11.84 25.35
CA GLU A 3 -9.50 -12.78 24.69
C GLU A 3 -10.00 -13.20 23.30
N LYS A 4 -11.32 -13.25 23.13
CA LYS A 4 -11.98 -13.50 21.85
C LYS A 4 -11.74 -12.37 20.83
N ASP A 5 -11.72 -11.12 21.28
CA ASP A 5 -11.47 -9.95 20.43
C ASP A 5 -10.01 -9.99 19.93
N ASP A 6 -9.07 -10.41 20.78
CA ASP A 6 -7.65 -10.51 20.43
C ASP A 6 -7.38 -11.61 19.37
N ILE A 7 -8.06 -12.76 19.46
CA ILE A 7 -7.94 -13.85 18.47
C ILE A 7 -8.50 -13.46 17.11
N GLU A 8 -9.68 -12.83 17.08
CA GLU A 8 -10.28 -12.33 15.83
C GLU A 8 -9.36 -11.27 15.19
N TYR A 9 -8.75 -10.42 16.01
CA TYR A 9 -7.84 -9.39 15.55
C TYR A 9 -6.54 -9.95 14.95
N MET A 10 -5.88 -10.89 15.63
CA MET A 10 -4.67 -11.54 15.12
C MET A 10 -4.94 -12.30 13.82
N THR A 11 -6.12 -12.92 13.70
CA THR A 11 -6.53 -13.59 12.46
C THR A 11 -6.67 -12.61 11.30
N LEU A 12 -7.20 -11.41 11.56
CA LEU A 12 -7.32 -10.37 10.55
C LEU A 12 -5.95 -9.89 10.07
N VAL A 13 -5.01 -9.67 10.99
CA VAL A 13 -3.64 -9.23 10.67
C VAL A 13 -2.88 -10.29 9.86
N LEU A 14 -3.06 -11.58 10.19
CA LEU A 14 -2.41 -12.66 9.44
C LEU A 14 -2.95 -12.78 8.01
N ARG A 15 -4.28 -12.65 7.83
CA ARG A 15 -4.88 -12.63 6.48
C ARG A 15 -4.37 -11.46 5.67
N LEU A 16 -4.30 -10.29 6.28
CA LEU A 16 -3.79 -9.08 5.67
C LEU A 16 -2.35 -9.24 5.19
N LYS A 17 -1.48 -9.82 6.01
CA LYS A 17 -0.10 -10.12 5.62
C LYS A 17 -0.05 -11.08 4.43
N ALA A 18 -0.85 -12.14 4.45
CA ALA A 18 -0.91 -13.09 3.35
C ALA A 18 -1.34 -12.42 2.03
N ASP A 19 -2.38 -11.58 2.06
CA ASP A 19 -2.86 -10.84 0.88
C ASP A 19 -1.77 -9.88 0.36
N VAL A 20 -1.10 -9.17 1.27
CA VAL A 20 -0.01 -8.26 0.96
C VAL A 20 1.19 -9.01 0.35
N ASP A 21 1.60 -10.15 0.93
CA ASP A 21 2.74 -10.95 0.49
C ASP A 21 2.52 -11.50 -0.93
N VAL A 22 1.29 -11.89 -1.26
CA VAL A 22 0.90 -12.30 -2.62
C VAL A 22 1.09 -11.15 -3.60
N LEU A 23 0.54 -9.97 -3.30
CA LEU A 23 0.66 -8.80 -4.17
C LEU A 23 2.13 -8.36 -4.32
N PHE A 24 2.91 -8.34 -3.23
CA PHE A 24 4.33 -8.01 -3.27
C PHE A 24 5.14 -9.00 -4.10
N THR A 25 4.85 -10.29 -3.98
CA THR A 25 5.53 -11.33 -4.77
C THR A 25 5.25 -11.13 -6.25
N GLN A 26 3.99 -10.91 -6.62
CA GLN A 26 3.61 -10.62 -8.00
C GLN A 26 4.25 -9.32 -8.50
N LEU A 27 4.33 -8.29 -7.66
CA LEU A 27 4.96 -7.01 -8.00
C LEU A 27 6.50 -7.08 -8.06
N LYS A 28 7.12 -8.08 -7.45
CA LYS A 28 8.57 -8.28 -7.48
C LYS A 28 9.03 -9.20 -8.60
N SER A 29 8.19 -10.14 -9.03
CA SER A 29 8.58 -11.11 -10.06
C SER A 29 8.88 -10.43 -11.40
N GLY A 30 8.21 -9.32 -11.71
CA GLY A 30 8.41 -8.61 -12.99
C GLY A 30 7.76 -9.30 -14.19
N ASP A 31 7.35 -10.56 -14.04
CA ASP A 31 6.69 -11.39 -15.06
C ASP A 31 5.18 -11.09 -15.13
N TYR A 32 4.83 -9.85 -15.48
CA TYR A 32 3.44 -9.47 -15.68
C TYR A 32 2.96 -9.85 -17.08
N SER A 33 1.71 -10.34 -17.18
CA SER A 33 1.05 -10.55 -18.47
C SER A 33 0.83 -9.25 -19.25
N SER A 34 0.69 -8.12 -18.57
CA SER A 34 0.59 -6.79 -19.17
C SER A 34 0.91 -5.67 -18.16
N PRO A 35 1.17 -4.43 -18.63
CA PRO A 35 1.25 -3.25 -17.76
C PRO A 35 -0.03 -3.02 -16.93
N ASP A 36 -1.19 -3.41 -17.44
CA ASP A 36 -2.47 -3.28 -16.71
C ASP A 36 -2.52 -4.23 -15.50
N THR A 37 -1.93 -5.44 -15.61
CA THR A 37 -1.80 -6.36 -14.47
C THR A 37 -0.96 -5.73 -13.36
N PHE A 38 0.15 -5.08 -13.71
CA PHE A 38 0.96 -4.33 -12.75
C PHE A 38 0.16 -3.19 -12.10
N ALA A 39 -0.52 -2.36 -12.91
CA ALA A 39 -1.30 -1.24 -12.42
C ALA A 39 -2.43 -1.67 -11.48
N ASN A 40 -3.14 -2.76 -11.81
CA ASN A 40 -4.19 -3.32 -10.96
C ASN A 40 -3.63 -3.83 -9.63
N ASN A 41 -2.56 -4.61 -9.66
CA ASN A 41 -1.93 -5.14 -8.45
C ASN A 41 -1.42 -4.02 -7.54
N LEU A 42 -0.81 -2.99 -8.13
CA LEU A 42 -0.34 -1.81 -7.41
C LEU A 42 -1.51 -1.01 -6.82
N HIS A 43 -2.61 -0.85 -7.57
CA HIS A 43 -3.82 -0.20 -7.07
C HIS A 43 -4.43 -0.95 -5.88
N HIS A 44 -4.53 -2.27 -5.96
CA HIS A 44 -5.02 -3.10 -4.86
C HIS A 44 -4.15 -2.98 -3.61
N LEU A 45 -2.82 -2.99 -3.78
CA LEU A 45 -1.88 -2.82 -2.69
C LEU A 45 -2.01 -1.44 -2.04
N LEU A 46 -2.10 -0.37 -2.82
CA LEU A 46 -2.33 1.00 -2.34
C LEU A 46 -3.64 1.11 -1.55
N ARG A 47 -4.72 0.48 -2.04
CA ARG A 47 -6.02 0.46 -1.37
C ARG A 47 -5.95 -0.26 -0.03
N MET A 48 -5.36 -1.46 -0.02
CA MET A 48 -5.20 -2.24 1.21
C MET A 48 -4.40 -1.46 2.26
N VAL A 49 -3.27 -0.86 1.89
CA VAL A 49 -2.48 -0.06 2.84
C VAL A 49 -3.27 1.11 3.40
N LYS A 50 -4.04 1.82 2.56
CA LYS A 50 -4.91 2.91 3.02
C LYS A 50 -5.97 2.44 4.03
N ASP A 51 -6.50 1.24 3.86
CA ASP A 51 -7.49 0.66 4.77
C ASP A 51 -6.84 0.26 6.11
N ILE A 52 -5.56 -0.11 6.11
CA ILE A 52 -4.81 -0.61 7.27
C ILE A 52 -4.14 0.51 8.08
N GLU A 53 -3.66 1.55 7.41
CA GLU A 53 -2.89 2.65 7.99
C GLU A 53 -3.54 3.26 9.25
N PRO A 54 -4.87 3.51 9.30
CA PRO A 54 -5.52 4.02 10.51
C PRO A 54 -5.45 3.06 11.69
N PHE A 55 -5.43 1.74 11.43
CA PHE A 55 -5.31 0.72 12.47
C PHE A 55 -3.89 0.69 13.01
N LEU A 56 -2.88 0.72 12.15
CA LEU A 56 -1.47 0.77 12.59
C LEU A 56 -1.13 2.07 13.30
N ALA A 57 -1.84 3.16 13.02
CA ALA A 57 -1.72 4.43 13.75
C ALA A 57 -2.36 4.41 15.15
N GLN A 58 -3.09 3.35 15.53
CA GLN A 58 -3.66 3.23 16.87
C GLN A 58 -2.56 2.96 17.91
N SER A 59 -2.51 3.85 18.91
CA SER A 59 -1.60 3.75 20.06
C SER A 59 -1.73 2.39 20.75
N GLY A 60 -0.58 1.73 20.95
CA GLY A 60 -0.49 0.44 21.64
C GLY A 60 -0.84 -0.79 20.77
N LEU A 61 -1.35 -0.61 19.54
CA LEU A 61 -1.61 -1.74 18.64
C LEU A 61 -0.31 -2.38 18.15
N ILE A 62 0.60 -1.54 17.65
CA ILE A 62 1.93 -1.95 17.20
C ILE A 62 2.70 -2.62 18.34
N ASP A 63 2.63 -2.07 19.56
CA ASP A 63 3.31 -2.65 20.72
C ASP A 63 2.77 -4.04 21.09
N ARG A 64 1.46 -4.28 20.94
CA ARG A 64 0.83 -5.59 21.20
C ARG A 64 1.17 -6.59 20.12
N LEU A 65 1.10 -6.16 18.85
CA LEU A 65 1.50 -6.96 17.71
C LEU A 65 2.98 -7.35 17.82
N ALA A 66 3.86 -6.41 18.14
CA ALA A 66 5.29 -6.67 18.29
C ALA A 66 5.62 -7.64 19.43
N ARG A 67 4.83 -7.62 20.53
CA ARG A 67 4.98 -8.60 21.63
C ARG A 67 4.54 -10.01 21.23
N THR A 68 3.63 -10.13 20.28
CA THR A 68 3.10 -11.42 19.82
C THR A 68 3.97 -11.98 18.69
N ASP A 69 4.28 -11.15 17.71
CA ASP A 69 5.13 -11.46 16.56
C ASP A 69 5.84 -10.20 16.05
N LEU A 70 7.08 -10.01 16.49
CA LEU A 70 7.90 -8.87 16.13
C LEU A 70 8.23 -8.83 14.62
N LEU A 71 8.48 -9.98 14.01
CA LEU A 71 8.86 -10.07 12.59
C LEU A 71 7.68 -9.70 11.71
N LEU A 72 6.50 -10.25 11.99
CA LEU A 72 5.27 -9.89 11.31
C LEU A 72 4.98 -8.38 11.37
N THR A 73 5.19 -7.81 12.57
CA THR A 73 4.97 -6.38 12.80
C THR A 73 5.93 -5.52 11.97
N ALA A 74 7.22 -5.89 11.96
CA ALA A 74 8.23 -5.19 11.17
C ALA A 74 7.95 -5.29 9.66
N ASP A 75 7.56 -6.47 9.16
CA ASP A 75 7.20 -6.68 7.76
C ASP A 75 6.03 -5.78 7.34
N LEU A 76 4.95 -5.77 8.13
CA LEU A 76 3.76 -4.95 7.85
C LEU A 76 4.09 -3.45 7.84
N LEU A 77 4.88 -2.97 8.80
CA LEU A 77 5.33 -1.57 8.84
C LEU A 77 6.21 -1.21 7.64
N GLY A 78 7.12 -2.11 7.25
CA GLY A 78 7.97 -1.91 6.09
C GLY A 78 7.19 -1.83 4.79
N ILE A 79 6.19 -2.69 4.63
CA ILE A 79 5.30 -2.70 3.45
C ILE A 79 4.48 -1.43 3.40
N VAL A 80 3.81 -1.06 4.49
CA VAL A 80 2.99 0.16 4.57
C VAL A 80 3.82 1.40 4.21
N SER A 81 5.02 1.50 4.78
CA SER A 81 5.95 2.60 4.47
C SER A 81 6.36 2.61 2.99
N SER A 82 6.68 1.45 2.42
CA SER A 82 7.08 1.33 1.01
C SER A 82 5.95 1.75 0.06
N VAL A 83 4.72 1.35 0.36
CA VAL A 83 3.53 1.68 -0.43
C VAL A 83 3.18 3.16 -0.31
N ALA A 84 3.32 3.77 0.87
CA ALA A 84 3.14 5.21 1.04
C ALA A 84 4.16 6.02 0.21
N ILE A 85 5.43 5.59 0.17
CA ILE A 85 6.47 6.22 -0.65
C ILE A 85 6.10 6.13 -2.15
N LEU A 86 5.71 4.95 -2.62
CA LEU A 86 5.29 4.75 -4.00
C LEU A 86 4.04 5.58 -4.36
N GLY A 87 3.05 5.62 -3.47
CA GLY A 87 1.84 6.44 -3.64
C GLY A 87 2.18 7.93 -3.80
N ASN A 88 3.09 8.45 -2.98
CA ASN A 88 3.57 9.83 -3.06
C ASN A 88 4.29 10.12 -4.39
N PHE A 89 5.10 9.18 -4.87
CA PHE A 89 5.80 9.31 -6.14
C PHE A 89 4.81 9.33 -7.32
N ILE A 90 3.82 8.42 -7.34
CA ILE A 90 2.77 8.41 -8.36
C ILE A 90 1.99 9.72 -8.35
N HIS A 91 1.60 10.22 -7.17
CA HIS A 91 0.93 11.51 -7.06
C HIS A 91 1.78 12.64 -7.64
N CYS A 92 3.09 12.64 -7.39
CA CYS A 92 4.02 13.61 -7.97
C CYS A 92 4.01 13.56 -9.50
N LEU A 93 4.10 12.37 -10.09
CA LEU A 93 4.05 12.18 -11.55
C LEU A 93 2.72 12.66 -12.14
N SER A 94 1.58 12.32 -11.52
CA SER A 94 0.26 12.78 -11.97
C SER A 94 0.14 14.30 -11.97
N ARG A 95 0.72 14.97 -10.95
CA ARG A 95 0.76 16.44 -10.90
C ARG A 95 1.62 17.05 -12.00
N GLN A 96 2.73 16.42 -12.37
CA GLN A 96 3.60 16.89 -13.45
C GLN A 96 2.92 16.73 -14.81
N ALA A 97 2.36 15.55 -15.09
CA ALA A 97 1.62 15.29 -16.32
C ALA A 97 0.46 16.28 -16.50
N ALA A 98 -0.29 16.60 -15.45
CA ALA A 98 -1.39 17.57 -15.52
C ALA A 98 -0.93 19.00 -15.87
N LYS A 99 0.29 19.40 -15.47
CA LYS A 99 0.86 20.71 -15.79
C LYS A 99 1.28 20.81 -17.25
N GLU A 100 1.90 19.75 -17.79
CA GLU A 100 2.30 19.68 -19.19
C GLU A 100 1.11 19.77 -20.16
N THR A 101 -0.06 19.26 -19.77
CA THR A 101 -1.28 19.35 -20.58
C THR A 101 -1.87 20.77 -20.61
N THR A 102 -1.67 21.57 -19.56
CA THR A 102 -2.15 22.97 -19.47
C THR A 102 -1.23 24.00 -20.11
N GLU A 103 0.03 23.67 -20.37
CA GLU A 103 1.02 24.61 -20.94
C GLU A 103 1.22 24.47 -22.46
N LYS A 104 0.47 23.60 -23.16
CA LYS A 104 0.53 23.56 -24.64
C LYS A 104 0.15 24.93 -25.23
N PRO A 105 1.02 25.58 -26.04
CA PRO A 105 0.71 26.88 -26.60
C PRO A 105 -0.47 26.80 -27.55
N LYS A 106 -1.37 27.79 -27.47
CA LYS A 106 -2.41 28.04 -28.47
C LYS A 106 -1.69 28.25 -29.83
N PRO A 107 -2.11 27.57 -30.92
CA PRO A 107 -1.50 27.83 -32.22
C PRO A 107 -1.78 29.29 -32.57
N ASP A 108 -0.71 30.02 -32.92
CA ASP A 108 -0.83 31.38 -33.43
C ASP A 108 -1.77 31.36 -34.63
N ALA A 109 -2.89 32.06 -34.48
CA ALA A 109 -3.80 32.31 -35.58
C ALA A 109 -3.12 33.34 -36.48
N GLY A 110 -2.43 32.83 -37.50
CA GLY A 110 -2.00 33.61 -38.67
C GLY A 110 -3.15 34.02 -39.55
#